data_AF-A0A7S0XPS3-F1
#
_entry.id   AF-A0A7S0XPS3-F1
#
_cell.length_a   1.000
_cell.length_b   1.000
_cell.length_c   1.000
_cell.angle_alpha   90.00
_cell.angle_beta   90.00
_cell.angle_gamma   90.00
#
_symmetry.space_group_name_H-M   'P 1'
#
loop_
_entity.id
_entity.type
_entity.pdbx_description
1 polymer ?
#
loop_
_entity_poly.entity_id
_entity_poly.type
_entity_poly.pdbx_seq_one_letter_code
_entity_poly.pdbx_strand_id
1 'polypeptide(L)'
;AISTKTPWVLDPVGCGSSPYRLDSCRAVCEKKPTVVRGNASEIITLAGALLATEDARVSGKGVDSTDSTLDALKIAVNLSKHLQNVVVVTGEVDVVTDGKIVVTISNGIPEITKVTAIGCSLSTLTAA
;
A
#
# COMPACT_ATOMS: atom_id res chain seq x y z
N ALA A 1 -8.47 10.88 -15.82
CA ALA A 1 -9.33 10.71 -14.63
C ALA A 1 -10.42 9.71 -14.98
N ILE A 2 -10.82 8.84 -14.05
CA ILE A 2 -11.98 7.94 -14.24
C ILE A 2 -13.23 8.82 -14.41
N SER A 3 -14.02 8.58 -15.45
CA SER A 3 -15.09 9.50 -15.87
C SER A 3 -16.27 9.57 -14.89
N THR A 4 -16.47 8.55 -14.08
CA THR A 4 -17.68 8.37 -13.26
C THR A 4 -17.58 8.96 -11.84
N LYS A 5 -16.43 9.54 -11.45
CA LYS A 5 -16.11 9.99 -10.07
C LYS A 5 -16.33 8.93 -8.98
N THR A 6 -16.51 7.66 -9.36
CA THR A 6 -16.68 6.55 -8.42
C THR A 6 -15.38 6.34 -7.64
N PRO A 7 -15.42 6.30 -6.30
CA PRO A 7 -14.23 5.99 -5.51
C PRO A 7 -13.76 4.58 -5.83
N TRP A 8 -12.44 4.35 -5.77
CA TRP A 8 -11.87 3.06 -6.10
C TRP A 8 -10.59 2.80 -5.31
N VAL A 9 -10.31 1.50 -5.11
CA VAL A 9 -9.18 1.00 -4.33
C VAL A 9 -8.16 0.37 -5.29
N LEU A 10 -6.88 0.69 -5.09
CA LEU A 10 -5.77 -0.03 -5.69
C LEU A 10 -5.19 -1.01 -4.66
N ASP A 11 -5.13 -2.28 -5.03
CA ASP A 11 -4.39 -3.33 -4.32
C ASP A 11 -3.16 -3.71 -5.17
N PRO A 12 -1.94 -3.25 -4.84
CA PRO A 12 -0.74 -3.41 -5.64
C PRO A 12 -0.07 -4.78 -5.42
N VAL A 13 -0.85 -5.87 -5.43
CA VAL A 13 -0.41 -7.22 -5.06
C VAL A 13 0.87 -7.64 -5.79
N GLY A 14 1.93 -7.85 -5.02
CA GLY A 14 3.23 -8.29 -5.53
C GLY A 14 3.86 -7.29 -6.50
N CYS A 15 3.65 -5.98 -6.32
CA CYS A 15 4.29 -4.96 -7.16
C CYS A 15 5.82 -5.02 -7.12
N GLY A 16 6.42 -5.56 -6.06
CA GLY A 16 7.86 -5.83 -5.98
C GLY A 16 8.33 -7.12 -6.63
N SER A 17 7.42 -7.99 -7.11
CA SER A 17 7.79 -9.30 -7.65
C SER A 17 8.27 -9.25 -9.10
N SER A 18 7.94 -8.21 -9.87
CA SER A 18 8.46 -8.00 -11.22
C SER A 18 8.37 -6.54 -11.68
N PRO A 19 9.26 -6.09 -12.59
CA PRO A 19 9.18 -4.74 -13.17
C PRO A 19 7.81 -4.47 -13.80
N TYR A 20 7.24 -5.45 -14.50
CA TYR A 20 5.93 -5.32 -15.13
C TYR A 20 4.81 -4.99 -14.14
N ARG A 21 4.78 -5.66 -12.97
CA ARG A 21 3.77 -5.38 -11.94
C ARG A 21 3.97 -4.01 -11.33
N LEU A 22 5.22 -3.60 -11.09
CA LEU A 22 5.54 -2.28 -10.58
C LEU A 22 5.09 -1.18 -11.55
N ASP A 23 5.45 -1.30 -12.83
CA ASP A 23 5.10 -0.34 -13.87
C ASP A 23 3.58 -0.23 -14.06
N SER A 24 2.88 -1.37 -14.00
CA SER A 24 1.41 -1.40 -14.02
C SER A 24 0.82 -0.64 -12.83
N CYS A 25 1.32 -0.88 -11.60
CA CYS A 25 0.85 -0.16 -10.42
C CYS A 25 1.13 1.34 -10.50
N ARG A 26 2.29 1.75 -11.02
CA ARG A 26 2.64 3.16 -11.25
C ARG A 26 1.64 3.82 -12.21
N ALA A 27 1.41 3.22 -13.37
CA ALA A 27 0.49 3.74 -14.37
C ALA A 27 -0.96 3.84 -13.85
N VAL A 28 -1.37 2.90 -12.99
CA VAL A 28 -2.67 2.93 -12.34
C VAL A 28 -2.75 4.01 -11.26
N CYS A 29 -1.67 4.26 -10.50
CA CYS A 29 -1.60 5.37 -9.53
C CYS A 29 -1.81 6.75 -10.16
N GLU A 30 -1.36 6.96 -11.41
CA GLU A 30 -1.62 8.20 -12.16
C GLU A 30 -3.12 8.48 -12.35
N LYS A 31 -3.97 7.46 -12.23
CA LYS A 31 -5.44 7.60 -12.31
C LYS A 31 -6.08 8.05 -11.00
N LYS A 32 -5.28 8.30 -9.95
CA LYS A 32 -5.67 8.82 -8.63
C LYS A 32 -6.66 7.90 -7.89
N PRO A 33 -6.19 6.74 -7.37
CA PRO A 33 -7.00 5.91 -6.49
C PRO A 33 -7.42 6.65 -5.23
N THR A 34 -8.65 6.39 -4.78
CA THR A 34 -9.16 6.93 -3.51
C THR A 34 -8.44 6.29 -2.32
N VAL A 35 -8.15 5.00 -2.42
CA VAL A 35 -7.37 4.25 -1.43
C VAL A 35 -6.31 3.40 -2.12
N VAL A 36 -5.10 3.36 -1.57
CA VAL A 36 -4.10 2.34 -1.88
C VAL A 36 -3.95 1.47 -0.65
N ARG A 37 -4.19 0.17 -0.77
CA ARG A 37 -4.05 -0.78 0.34
C ARG A 37 -3.08 -1.88 -0.04
N GLY A 38 -2.08 -2.12 0.78
CA GLY A 38 -1.08 -3.17 0.58
C GLY A 38 -0.38 -3.55 1.87
N ASN A 39 0.47 -4.57 1.84
CA ASN A 39 1.37 -4.84 2.96
C ASN A 39 2.56 -3.86 2.99
N ALA A 40 3.41 -3.95 4.02
CA ALA A 40 4.56 -3.06 4.17
C ALA A 40 5.49 -3.07 2.94
N SER A 41 5.91 -4.25 2.46
CA SER A 41 6.86 -4.34 1.35
C SER A 41 6.30 -3.81 0.02
N GLU A 42 5.01 -4.02 -0.24
CA GLU A 42 4.32 -3.48 -1.41
C GLU A 42 4.23 -1.94 -1.36
N ILE A 43 3.84 -1.38 -0.22
CA ILE A 43 3.74 0.08 -0.05
C ILE A 43 5.10 0.74 -0.13
N ILE A 44 6.13 0.15 0.48
CA ILE A 44 7.51 0.64 0.40
C ILE A 44 8.00 0.61 -1.04
N THR A 45 7.80 -0.50 -1.76
CA THR A 45 8.22 -0.64 -3.16
C THR A 45 7.52 0.38 -4.06
N LEU A 46 6.18 0.49 -3.93
CA LEU A 46 5.39 1.41 -4.74
C LEU A 46 5.78 2.87 -4.45
N ALA A 47 5.96 3.23 -3.18
CA ALA A 47 6.43 4.54 -2.79
C ALA A 47 7.82 4.82 -3.32
N GLY A 48 8.74 3.86 -3.27
CA GLY A 48 10.09 4.04 -3.80
C GLY A 48 10.13 4.29 -5.30
N ALA A 49 9.15 3.74 -6.04
CA ALA A 49 9.01 3.99 -7.47
C ALA A 49 8.41 5.37 -7.80
N LEU A 50 7.53 5.90 -6.94
CA LEU A 50 6.78 7.13 -7.20
C LEU A 50 7.41 8.37 -6.57
N LEU A 51 8.01 8.22 -5.39
CA LEU A 51 8.67 9.29 -4.66
C LEU A 51 10.12 9.37 -5.13
N ALA A 52 10.47 10.47 -5.81
CA ALA A 52 11.84 10.77 -6.24
C ALA A 52 12.75 11.16 -5.06
N THR A 53 12.82 10.31 -4.04
CA THR A 53 13.56 10.57 -2.79
C THR A 53 14.71 9.60 -2.65
N GLU A 54 15.87 10.06 -2.19
CA GLU A 54 17.03 9.21 -1.91
C GLU A 54 16.72 8.09 -0.91
N ASP A 55 15.75 8.31 0.00
CA ASP A 55 15.24 7.33 0.96
C ASP A 55 14.58 6.10 0.30
N ALA A 56 14.11 6.23 -0.95
CA ALA A 56 13.52 5.14 -1.73
C ALA A 56 14.55 4.07 -2.14
N ARG A 57 15.84 4.41 -2.14
CA ARG A 57 16.91 3.47 -2.50
C ARG A 57 17.16 2.40 -1.43
N VAL A 58 16.51 2.50 -0.27
CA VAL A 58 16.67 1.53 0.83
C VAL A 58 15.90 0.23 0.57
N SER A 59 14.92 0.20 -0.35
CA SER A 59 14.02 -0.95 -0.55
C SER A 59 14.42 -1.88 -1.72
N GLY A 60 15.70 -2.23 -1.80
CA GLY A 60 16.20 -3.30 -2.66
C GLY A 60 16.39 -4.64 -1.93
N LYS A 61 15.83 -4.79 -0.73
CA LYS A 61 15.80 -6.09 -0.03
C LYS A 61 14.48 -6.76 -0.42
N GLY A 62 14.60 -7.98 -0.96
CA GLY A 62 13.49 -8.68 -1.61
C GLY A 62 12.31 -8.98 -0.68
N VAL A 63 11.31 -9.65 -1.25
CA VAL A 63 10.05 -10.11 -0.62
C VAL A 63 10.20 -10.81 0.75
N ASP A 64 11.42 -11.16 1.17
CA ASP A 64 11.76 -11.84 2.42
C ASP A 64 12.25 -10.92 3.56
N SER A 65 12.35 -9.59 3.39
CA SER A 65 12.57 -8.68 4.53
C SER A 65 11.27 -8.44 5.30
N THR A 66 11.26 -8.81 6.58
CA THR A 66 10.16 -8.53 7.52
C THR A 66 10.12 -7.05 7.88
N ASP A 67 9.76 -6.20 6.92
CA ASP A 67 9.52 -4.78 7.18
C ASP A 67 8.25 -4.66 8.03
N SER A 68 8.33 -3.99 9.18
CA SER A 68 7.16 -3.82 10.04
C SER A 68 6.25 -2.71 9.51
N THR A 69 4.97 -2.73 9.89
CA THR A 69 4.05 -1.64 9.54
C THR A 69 4.50 -0.28 10.10
N LEU A 70 5.22 -0.29 11.23
CA LEU A 70 5.80 0.92 11.82
C LEU A 70 6.95 1.48 10.99
N ASP A 71 7.75 0.61 10.36
CA ASP A 71 8.80 1.03 9.41
C ASP A 71 8.18 1.67 8.16
N ALA A 72 7.04 1.13 7.71
CA ALA A 72 6.29 1.67 6.58
C ALA A 72 5.49 2.96 6.89
N LEU A 73 5.30 3.34 8.16
CA LEU A 73 4.42 4.46 8.54
C LEU A 73 4.82 5.78 7.88
N LYS A 74 6.10 6.15 7.97
CA LYS A 74 6.59 7.42 7.36
C LYS A 74 6.40 7.40 5.84
N ILE A 75 6.64 6.24 5.23
CA ILE A 75 6.52 6.04 3.79
C ILE A 75 5.05 6.11 3.36
N ALA A 76 4.13 5.51 4.12
CA ALA A 76 2.70 5.58 3.87
C ALA A 76 2.17 7.01 3.94
N VAL A 77 2.59 7.79 4.94
CA VAL A 77 2.24 9.22 5.05
C VAL A 77 2.74 10.01 3.85
N ASN A 78 3.99 9.78 3.42
CA ASN A 78 4.57 10.48 2.27
C ASN A 78 3.90 10.07 0.95
N LEU A 79 3.62 8.78 0.77
CA LEU A 79 2.92 8.25 -0.39
C LEU A 79 1.50 8.82 -0.49
N SER A 80 0.77 8.84 0.63
CA SER A 80 -0.57 9.41 0.72
C SER A 80 -0.57 10.90 0.38
N LYS A 81 0.39 11.68 0.90
CA LYS A 81 0.58 13.08 0.51
C LYS A 81 0.90 13.24 -0.97
N HIS A 82 1.72 12.37 -1.55
CA HIS A 82 2.07 12.46 -2.96
C HIS A 82 0.88 12.16 -3.87
N LEU A 83 0.13 11.10 -3.56
CA LEU A 83 -1.03 10.66 -4.34
C LEU A 83 -2.31 11.44 -4.03
N GLN A 84 -2.33 12.21 -2.93
CA GLN A 84 -3.50 12.92 -2.41
C GLN A 84 -4.67 11.95 -2.15
N ASN A 85 -4.41 10.84 -1.48
CA ASN A 85 -5.35 9.76 -1.23
C ASN A 85 -5.18 9.13 0.16
N VAL A 86 -5.96 8.09 0.48
CA VAL A 86 -5.74 7.29 1.69
C VAL A 86 -4.78 6.15 1.38
N VAL A 87 -3.84 5.88 2.28
CA VAL A 87 -2.97 4.69 2.24
C VAL A 87 -3.26 3.81 3.45
N VAL A 88 -3.43 2.51 3.20
CA VAL A 88 -3.60 1.47 4.21
C VAL A 88 -2.44 0.50 4.10
N VAL A 89 -1.64 0.40 5.16
CA VAL A 89 -0.57 -0.60 5.28
C VAL A 89 -1.04 -1.68 6.25
N THR A 90 -1.14 -2.91 5.79
CA THR A 90 -1.59 -4.02 6.65
C THR A 90 -0.46 -4.88 7.17
N GLY A 91 -0.62 -5.39 8.39
CA GLY A 91 0.34 -6.26 9.08
C GLY A 91 -0.27 -6.83 10.36
N GLU A 92 0.57 -7.08 11.38
CA GLU A 92 0.07 -7.41 12.73
C GLU A 92 -0.69 -6.23 13.35
N VAL A 93 -0.20 -5.02 13.08
CA VAL A 93 -0.93 -3.77 13.32
C VAL A 93 -1.10 -3.10 11.97
N ASP A 94 -2.33 -2.78 11.60
CA ASP A 94 -2.60 -2.02 10.39
C ASP A 94 -2.43 -0.52 10.66
N VAL A 95 -1.97 0.21 9.64
CA VAL A 95 -1.81 1.66 9.66
C VAL A 95 -2.64 2.26 8.53
N VAL A 96 -3.47 3.25 8.85
CA VAL A 96 -4.29 4.00 7.88
C VAL A 96 -3.93 5.48 7.96
N THR A 97 -3.71 6.13 6.83
CA THR A 97 -3.41 7.57 6.80
C THR A 97 -3.91 8.27 5.54
N ASP A 98 -4.39 9.51 5.70
CA ASP A 98 -4.66 10.47 4.63
C ASP A 98 -3.50 11.46 4.42
N GLY A 99 -2.34 11.16 5.01
CA GLY A 99 -1.14 11.98 4.98
C GLY A 99 -1.12 13.06 6.07
N LYS A 100 -2.20 13.23 6.84
CA LYS A 100 -2.28 14.19 7.96
C LYS A 100 -2.57 13.48 9.27
N ILE A 101 -3.55 12.59 9.25
CA ILE A 101 -3.99 11.78 10.37
C ILE A 101 -3.44 10.37 10.17
N VAL A 102 -3.02 9.75 11.27
CA VAL A 102 -2.61 8.34 11.29
C VAL A 102 -3.50 7.62 12.29
N VAL A 103 -4.09 6.51 11.86
CA VAL A 103 -4.87 5.59 12.68
C VAL A 103 -4.19 4.24 12.68
N THR A 104 -4.15 3.59 13.84
CA THR A 104 -3.63 2.22 13.99
C THR A 104 -4.75 1.28 14.39
N ILE A 105 -4.72 0.05 13.87
CA ILE A 105 -5.73 -0.98 14.14
C ILE A 105 -4.99 -2.27 14.53
N SER A 106 -5.18 -2.73 15.76
CA SER A 106 -4.51 -3.91 16.32
C SER A 106 -5.50 -5.07 16.50
N ASN A 107 -6.24 -5.38 15.44
CA ASN A 107 -7.19 -6.50 15.39
C ASN A 107 -6.60 -7.67 14.58
N GLY A 108 -7.31 -8.80 14.56
CA GLY A 108 -6.93 -9.98 13.78
C GLY A 108 -6.17 -11.02 14.60
N ILE A 109 -5.84 -12.13 13.94
CA ILE A 109 -5.08 -13.25 14.52
C ILE A 109 -4.10 -13.80 13.48
N PRO A 110 -2.93 -14.32 13.86
CA PRO A 110 -1.92 -14.82 12.91
C PRO A 110 -2.45 -15.87 11.93
N GLU A 111 -3.44 -16.67 12.35
CA GLU A 111 -4.06 -17.72 11.54
C GLU A 111 -4.71 -17.20 10.25
N ILE A 112 -5.12 -15.93 10.19
CA ILE A 112 -5.72 -15.36 8.97
C ILE A 112 -4.74 -15.39 7.79
N THR A 113 -3.43 -15.41 8.04
CA THR A 113 -2.39 -15.53 7.01
C THR A 113 -2.32 -16.91 6.37
N LYS A 114 -2.91 -17.93 7.01
CA LYS A 114 -2.97 -19.31 6.50
C LYS A 114 -4.12 -19.52 5.52
N VAL A 115 -4.99 -18.52 5.33
CA VAL A 115 -6.11 -18.56 4.39
C VAL A 115 -5.77 -17.65 3.21
N THR A 116 -5.74 -18.22 2.01
CA THR A 116 -5.47 -17.44 0.80
C THR A 116 -6.55 -16.37 0.58
N ALA A 117 -6.16 -15.28 -0.09
CA ALA A 117 -7.03 -14.20 -0.51
C ALA A 117 -7.70 -13.35 0.60
N ILE A 118 -7.46 -13.59 1.89
CA ILE A 118 -7.99 -12.73 2.97
C ILE A 118 -7.59 -11.26 2.79
N GLY A 119 -6.33 -11.00 2.40
CA GLY A 119 -5.87 -9.65 2.07
C GLY A 119 -6.67 -9.03 0.92
N CYS A 120 -6.84 -9.75 -0.19
CA CYS A 120 -7.62 -9.27 -1.33
C CYS A 120 -9.09 -9.02 -0.95
N SER A 121 -9.68 -9.88 -0.11
CA SER A 121 -11.03 -9.69 0.43
C SER A 121 -11.15 -8.41 1.27
N LEU A 122 -10.13 -8.08 2.08
CA LEU A 122 -10.09 -6.81 2.80
C LEU A 122 -10.06 -5.61 1.84
N SER A 123 -9.35 -5.72 0.72
CA SER A 123 -9.36 -4.67 -0.31
C SER A 123 -10.75 -4.48 -0.92
N THR A 124 -11.52 -5.57 -1.12
CA THR A 124 -12.92 -5.47 -1.59
C THR A 124 -13.84 -4.84 -0.55
N LEU A 125 -13.67 -5.18 0.73
CA LEU A 125 -14.44 -4.57 1.83
C LEU A 125 -14.11 -3.09 2.00
N THR A 126 -12.85 -2.71 1.76
CA THR A 126 -12.40 -1.30 1.79
C THR A 126 -13.05 -0.47 0.67
N ALA A 127 -13.43 -1.10 -0.44
CA ALA A 127 -14.05 -0.45 -1.59
C ALA A 127 -15.58 -0.30 -1.48
N ALA A 128 -16.22 -1.11 -0.63
CA ALA A 128 -17.68 -1.13 -0.43
C ALA A 128 -18.16 0.09 0.36
#